data_AF-A0A534ZK56-F1
#
_entry.id   AF-A0A534ZK56-F1
#
_cell.length_a   1.000
_cell.length_b   1.000
_cell.length_c   1.000
_cell.angle_alpha   90.00
_cell.angle_beta   90.00
_cell.angle_gamma   90.00
#
_symmetry.space_group_name_H-M   'P 1'
#
loop_
_entity.id
_entity.type
_entity.pdbx_description
1 polymer ?
#
loop_
_entity_poly.entity_id
_entity_poly.type
_entity_poly.pdbx_seq_one_letter_code
_entity_poly.pdbx_strand_id
1 'polypeptide(L)' 'IVLGRGEDEAKVESWLSTAARVPGFIGFAVGRTTFWDALVGWRDGRTTREAASAEVARRYTRWCKLFEQRAEGR' A
#
# COMPACT_ATOMS: atom_id res chain seq x y z
N ILE A 1 3.81 14.11 -0.79
CA ILE A 1 3.41 12.68 -0.70
C ILE A 1 3.12 12.12 -2.09
N VAL A 2 3.26 10.81 -2.32
CA VAL A 2 2.88 10.14 -3.58
C VAL A 2 1.56 9.37 -3.43
N LEU A 3 0.72 9.36 -4.47
CA LEU A 3 -0.61 8.73 -4.42
C LEU A 3 -0.62 7.40 -5.19
N GLY A 4 -1.29 6.37 -4.66
CA GLY A 4 -1.43 5.08 -5.34
C GLY A 4 -2.43 5.06 -6.50
N ARG A 5 -3.31 6.07 -6.60
CA ARG A 5 -4.27 6.29 -7.72
C ARG A 5 -5.21 5.12 -8.07
N GLY A 6 -5.29 4.10 -7.22
CA GLY A 6 -6.07 2.88 -7.48
C GLY A 6 -5.44 1.97 -8.54
N GLU A 7 -4.15 2.12 -8.79
CA GLU A 7 -3.38 1.23 -9.65
C GLU A 7 -3.11 -0.11 -8.97
N ASP A 8 -2.56 -1.04 -9.75
CA ASP A 8 -2.09 -2.33 -9.27
C ASP A 8 -0.88 -2.22 -8.32
N GLU A 9 -0.60 -3.33 -7.65
CA GLU A 9 0.44 -3.44 -6.63
C GLU A 9 1.84 -3.15 -7.19
N ALA A 10 2.13 -3.57 -8.42
CA ALA A 10 3.45 -3.43 -9.03
C ALA A 10 3.77 -1.97 -9.37
N LYS A 11 2.80 -1.23 -9.92
CA LYS A 11 2.94 0.20 -10.17
C LYS A 11 3.08 0.99 -8.89
N VAL A 12 2.26 0.70 -7.88
CA VAL A 12 2.37 1.36 -6.58
C VAL A 12 3.76 1.14 -5.98
N GLU A 13 4.28 -0.09 -6.00
CA GLU A 13 5.65 -0.39 -5.52
C GLU A 13 6.73 0.42 -6.27
N SER A 14 6.63 0.49 -7.60
CA SER A 14 7.55 1.30 -8.41
C SER A 14 7.53 2.77 -7.98
N TRP A 15 6.34 3.35 -7.85
CA TRP A 15 6.18 4.76 -7.48
C TRP A 15 6.66 5.06 -6.06
N LEU A 16 6.33 4.19 -5.10
CA LEU A 16 6.81 4.33 -3.72
C LEU A 16 8.34 4.27 -3.69
N SER A 17 8.94 3.33 -4.41
CA SER A 17 10.40 3.17 -4.48
C SER A 17 11.09 4.39 -5.08
N THR A 18 10.54 4.96 -6.14
CA THR A 18 11.08 6.18 -6.77
C THR A 18 10.89 7.39 -5.86
N ALA A 19 9.68 7.61 -5.36
CA ALA A 19 9.35 8.78 -4.55
C ALA A 19 10.15 8.83 -3.25
N ALA A 20 10.38 7.69 -2.59
CA ALA A 20 11.15 7.61 -1.34
C ALA A 20 12.57 8.20 -1.45
N ARG A 21 13.16 8.18 -2.66
CA ARG A 21 14.51 8.69 -2.93
C ARG A 21 14.55 10.15 -3.35
N VAL A 22 13.40 10.79 -3.58
CA VAL A 22 13.33 12.18 -4.07
C VAL A 22 13.12 13.15 -2.90
N PRO A 23 14.01 14.14 -2.70
CA PRO A 23 13.81 15.18 -1.70
C PRO A 23 12.46 15.87 -1.84
N GLY A 24 11.75 16.07 -0.72
CA GLY A 24 10.41 16.67 -0.69
C GLY A 24 9.26 15.64 -0.66
N PHE A 25 9.50 14.37 -1.01
CA PHE A 25 8.55 13.30 -0.71
C PHE A 25 8.82 12.74 0.69
N ILE A 26 7.89 13.01 1.60
CA ILE A 26 7.96 12.59 3.01
C ILE A 26 7.01 11.42 3.36
N GLY A 27 6.33 10.84 2.37
CA GLY A 27 5.39 9.75 2.58
C GLY A 27 4.49 9.48 1.38
N PHE A 28 3.46 8.67 1.59
CA PHE A 28 2.54 8.20 0.56
C PHE A 28 1.08 8.15 1.04
N ALA A 29 0.16 8.02 0.08
CA ALA A 29 -1.24 7.68 0.34
C ALA A 29 -1.72 6.65 -0.69
N VAL A 30 -1.89 5.40 -0.23
CA VAL A 30 -2.32 4.26 -1.06
C VAL A 30 -3.58 3.65 -0.44
N GLY A 31 -4.74 4.00 -1.00
CA GLY A 31 -6.06 3.58 -0.50
C GLY A 31 -6.55 2.29 -1.15
N ARG A 32 -7.22 2.39 -2.31
CA ARG A 32 -7.90 1.27 -2.98
C ARG A 32 -7.03 0.02 -3.13
N THR A 33 -5.78 0.17 -3.57
CA THR A 33 -4.82 -0.95 -3.70
C THR A 33 -4.54 -1.67 -2.38
N THR A 34 -4.72 -0.99 -1.23
CA THR A 34 -4.50 -1.56 0.09
C THR A 34 -5.71 -2.35 0.59
N PHE A 35 -6.93 -1.84 0.41
CA PHE A 35 -8.12 -2.39 1.10
C PHE A 35 -9.23 -2.91 0.20
N TRP A 36 -9.30 -2.52 -1.07
CA TRP A 36 -10.51 -2.72 -1.89
C TRP A 36 -10.89 -4.20 -2.03
N ASP A 37 -9.96 -5.03 -2.47
CA ASP A 37 -10.25 -6.46 -2.72
C ASP A 37 -10.57 -7.22 -1.43
N ALA A 38 -9.92 -6.86 -0.31
CA ALA A 38 -10.19 -7.46 0.99
C ALA A 38 -11.61 -7.11 1.47
N LEU A 39 -12.02 -5.84 1.34
CA LEU A 39 -13.37 -5.39 1.69
C LEU A 39 -14.43 -6.02 0.79
N VAL A 40 -14.19 -6.07 -0.52
CA VAL A 40 -15.11 -6.70 -1.48
C VAL A 40 -15.24 -8.20 -1.21
N GLY A 41 -14.13 -8.90 -0.92
CA GLY A 41 -14.16 -10.31 -0.53
C GLY A 41 -14.96 -10.56 0.74
N TRP A 42 -14.82 -9.70 1.76
CA TRP A 42 -15.59 -9.82 2.99
C TRP A 42 -17.08 -9.53 2.77
N ARG A 43 -17.41 -8.44 2.07
CA ARG A 43 -18.79 -8.07 1.72
C ARG A 43 -19.50 -9.19 0.97
N ASP A 44 -18.80 -9.85 0.05
CA ASP A 44 -19.35 -10.91 -0.80
C ASP A 44 -19.32 -12.29 -0.11
N GLY A 45 -18.96 -12.37 1.18
CA GLY A 45 -18.94 -13.62 1.94
C GLY A 45 -17.82 -14.60 1.55
N ARG A 46 -16.81 -14.16 0.78
CA ARG A 46 -15.68 -14.99 0.34
C ARG A 46 -14.56 -15.12 1.37
N THR A 47 -14.57 -14.27 2.40
CA THR A 47 -13.58 -14.29 3.49
C THR A 47 -14.21 -13.81 4.80
N THR A 48 -13.56 -14.07 5.93
CA THR A 48 -13.97 -13.52 7.23
C THR A 48 -13.51 -12.07 7.40
N ARG A 49 -14.11 -11.37 8.36
CA ARG A 49 -13.72 -10.01 8.74
C ARG A 49 -12.27 -9.96 9.23
N GLU A 50 -11.86 -10.96 9.99
CA GLU A 50 -10.53 -11.10 10.58
C GLU A 50 -9.49 -11.29 9.48
N ALA A 51 -9.74 -12.19 8.53
CA ALA A 51 -8.87 -12.41 7.39
C ALA A 51 -8.77 -11.19 6.47
N ALA A 52 -9.89 -10.49 6.22
CA ALA A 52 -9.87 -9.24 5.46
C ALA A 52 -9.04 -8.16 6.17
N SER A 53 -9.21 -8.01 7.50
CA SER A 53 -8.45 -7.04 8.31
C SER A 53 -6.96 -7.35 8.31
N ALA A 54 -6.59 -8.63 8.47
CA ALA A 54 -5.21 -9.09 8.41
C ALA A 54 -4.57 -8.79 7.04
N GLU A 55 -5.31 -8.96 5.95
CA GLU A 55 -4.83 -8.67 4.61
C GLU A 55 -4.61 -7.17 4.37
N VAL A 56 -5.51 -6.30 4.85
CA VAL A 56 -5.32 -4.85 4.82
C VAL A 56 -4.06 -4.45 5.60
N ALA A 57 -3.90 -4.99 6.80
CA ALA A 57 -2.72 -4.72 7.64
C ALA A 57 -1.43 -5.19 6.96
N ARG A 58 -1.43 -6.39 6.36
CA ARG A 58 -0.29 -6.95 5.63
C ARG A 58 0.14 -6.03 4.47
N ARG A 59 -0.81 -5.61 3.63
CA ARG A 59 -0.54 -4.72 2.48
C ARG A 59 -0.05 -3.35 2.94
N TYR A 60 -0.72 -2.74 3.91
CA TYR A 60 -0.31 -1.42 4.41
C TYR A 60 1.09 -1.45 5.02
N THR A 61 1.39 -2.48 5.82
CA THR A 61 2.72 -2.68 6.42
C THR A 61 3.80 -2.86 5.36
N ARG A 62 3.51 -3.55 4.25
CA ARG A 62 4.44 -3.67 3.10
C ARG A 62 4.79 -2.29 2.54
N TRP A 63 3.82 -1.39 2.40
CA TRP A 63 4.06 -0.04 1.91
C TRP A 63 4.92 0.81 2.84
N CYS A 64 4.67 0.76 4.14
CA CYS A 64 5.52 1.45 5.12
C CYS A 64 6.96 0.95 5.03
N LYS A 65 7.16 -0.38 5.12
CA LYS A 65 8.49 -0.99 5.05
C LYS A 65 9.23 -0.64 3.77
N LEU A 66 8.55 -0.71 2.62
CA LEU A 66 9.14 -0.36 1.34
C LEU A 66 9.57 1.12 1.31
N PHE A 67 8.70 2.03 1.71
CA PHE A 67 8.99 3.45 1.68
C PHE A 67 10.15 3.81 2.62
N GLU A 68 10.15 3.28 3.84
CA GLU A 68 11.23 3.45 4.83
C GLU A 68 12.55 2.91 4.29
N GLN A 69 12.58 1.64 3.84
CA GLN A 69 13.80 1.01 3.31
C GLN A 69 14.41 1.80 2.15
N ARG A 70 13.58 2.35 1.26
CA ARG A 70 14.09 3.14 0.11
C ARG A 70 14.46 4.57 0.49
N ALA A 71 13.95 5.08 1.61
CA ALA A 71 14.26 6.40 2.14
C ALA A 71 15.54 6.43 3.00
N GLU A 72 15.94 5.28 3.58
CA GLU A 72 17.14 5.11 4.43
C GLU A 72 18.48 5.23 3.66
N GLY A 73 18.45 5.19 2.33
CA GLY A 73 19.63 5.39 1.46
C GLY A 73 19.78 6.80 0.90
N ARG A 74 19.18 7.81 1.55
CA ARG A 74 19.27 9.23 1.18
C ARG A 74 20.42 9.95 1.87
#